data_AF-C1KRS0-F1
#
_entry.id   AF-C1KRS0-F1
#
_cell.length_a   1.000
_cell.length_b   1.000
_cell.length_c   1.000
_cell.angle_alpha   90.00
_cell.angle_beta   90.00
_cell.angle_gamma   90.00
#
_symmetry.space_group_name_H-M   'P 1'
#
loop_
_entity.id
_entity.type
_entity.pdbx_description
1 polymer ?
#
loop_
_entity_poly.entity_id
_entity_poly.type
_entity_poly.pdbx_seq_one_letter_code
_entity_poly.pdbx_strand_id
1 'polypeptide(L)' 'NIVHTQGYIHCHTPATDASAMVKAVLDDLFECFQGMAFPAQVRISMACCLDVCGAVRCSGIALLGCRRGPPVV' A
#
# COMPACT_ATOMS: atom_id res chain seq x y z
N ASN A 1 6.54 -0.69 9.91
CA ASN A 1 6.01 -1.98 9.41
C ASN A 1 4.99 -1.69 8.34
N ILE A 2 5.19 -2.22 7.13
CA ILE A 2 4.36 -1.94 5.95
C ILE A 2 3.69 -3.23 5.50
N VAL A 3 2.38 -3.19 5.25
CA VAL A 3 1.59 -4.33 4.77
C VAL A 3 1.02 -4.00 3.40
N HIS A 4 1.07 -4.94 2.46
CA HIS A 4 0.44 -4.78 1.15
C HIS A 4 -0.48 -5.95 0.82
N THR A 5 -1.42 -5.70 -0.08
CA THR A 5 -2.23 -6.77 -0.67
C THR A 5 -1.37 -7.62 -1.62
N GLN A 6 -1.85 -8.83 -1.93
CA GLN A 6 -1.18 -9.69 -2.92
C GLN A 6 -1.02 -9.02 -4.29
N GLY A 7 -1.84 -8.00 -4.58
CA GLY A 7 -1.67 -7.13 -5.74
C GLY A 7 -1.91 -7.85 -7.05
N TYR A 8 -1.33 -7.30 -8.12
CA TYR A 8 -1.45 -7.81 -9.48
C TYR A 8 -1.02 -9.30 -9.63
N ILE A 9 -0.22 -9.83 -8.70
CA ILE A 9 0.25 -11.22 -8.71
C ILE A 9 -0.92 -12.21 -8.60
N HIS A 10 -1.94 -11.90 -7.78
CA HIS A 10 -3.07 -12.81 -7.51
C HIS A 10 -4.44 -12.14 -7.58
N CYS A 11 -4.51 -10.89 -8.01
CA CYS A 11 -5.76 -10.15 -8.18
C CYS A 11 -6.04 -9.92 -9.66
N HIS A 12 -7.30 -10.13 -10.08
CA HIS A 12 -7.75 -9.85 -11.45
C HIS A 12 -8.23 -8.41 -11.67
N THR A 13 -8.50 -7.68 -10.59
CA THR A 13 -8.94 -6.28 -10.62
C THR A 13 -7.91 -5.29 -10.04
N PRO A 14 -6.59 -5.46 -10.25
CA PRO A 14 -5.62 -4.50 -9.76
C PRO A 14 -5.74 -3.19 -10.55
N ALA A 15 -5.73 -2.08 -9.84
CA ALA A 15 -5.56 -0.76 -10.42
C ALA A 15 -4.07 -0.38 -10.49
N THR A 16 -3.27 -0.84 -9.53
CA THR A 16 -1.82 -0.59 -9.43
C THR A 16 -1.08 -1.81 -8.87
N ASP A 17 0.25 -1.83 -9.05
CA ASP A 17 1.11 -2.83 -8.39
C ASP A 17 1.35 -2.46 -6.92
N ALA A 18 0.94 -3.35 -6.03
CA ALA A 18 1.08 -3.20 -4.59
C ALA A 18 2.49 -3.47 -4.06
N SER A 19 3.12 -4.50 -4.60
CA SER A 19 4.41 -4.99 -4.09
C SER A 19 5.53 -4.03 -4.45
N ALA A 20 5.55 -3.53 -5.70
CA ALA A 20 6.56 -2.58 -6.13
C ALA A 20 6.47 -1.23 -5.39
N MET A 21 5.26 -0.68 -5.20
CA MET A 21 5.10 0.58 -4.47
C MET A 21 5.54 0.44 -3.01
N VAL A 22 5.19 -0.66 -2.34
CA VAL A 22 5.65 -0.88 -0.96
C VAL A 22 7.15 -1.07 -0.88
N LYS A 23 7.80 -1.74 -1.85
CA LYS A 23 9.25 -1.83 -1.87
C LYS A 23 9.91 -0.46 -1.97
N ALA A 24 9.44 0.38 -2.90
CA ALA A 24 9.98 1.73 -3.07
C ALA A 24 9.80 2.58 -1.79
N VAL A 25 8.61 2.56 -1.19
CA VAL A 25 8.34 3.30 0.06
C VAL A 25 9.16 2.75 1.23
N LEU A 26 9.37 1.43 1.28
CA LEU A 26 10.16 0.80 2.34
C LEU A 26 11.64 1.17 2.22
N ASP A 27 12.18 1.23 1.00
CA ASP A 27 13.58 1.59 0.76
C ASP A 27 13.87 3.04 1.20
N ASP A 28 12.98 3.97 0.84
CA ASP A 28 13.13 5.39 1.22
C ASP A 28 12.97 5.63 2.73
N LEU A 29 12.10 4.87 3.39
CA LEU A 29 11.81 5.03 4.82
C LEU A 29 12.62 4.09 5.73
N PHE A 30 13.50 3.26 5.16
CA PHE A 30 14.19 2.20 5.89
C PHE A 30 14.99 2.74 7.08
N GLU A 31 15.78 3.79 6.85
CA GLU A 31 16.61 4.44 7.87
C GLU A 31 15.77 5.08 8.98
N CYS A 32 14.64 5.70 8.63
CA CYS A 32 13.73 6.32 9.60
C CYS A 32 13.05 5.28 10.51
N PHE A 33 12.72 4.10 9.98
CA PHE A 33 12.17 3.00 10.78
C PHE A 33 13.23 2.36 11.68
N GLN A 34 14.48 2.22 11.22
CA GLN A 34 15.56 1.70 12.07
C GLN A 34 15.93 2.67 13.20
N GLY A 35 16.02 3.97 12.89
CA GLY A 35 16.38 5.01 13.86
C GLY A 35 15.24 5.43 14.81
N MET A 36 14.05 4.84 14.70
CA MET A 36 12.84 5.23 15.45
C MET A 36 12.60 6.74 15.47
N ALA A 37 12.84 7.41 14.34
CA ALA A 37 12.80 8.88 14.26
C ALA A 37 11.37 9.46 14.31
N PHE A 38 10.34 8.61 14.22
CA PHE A 38 8.95 9.04 14.24
C PHE A 38 8.42 9.25 15.67
N PRO A 39 7.62 10.30 15.92
CA PRO A 39 7.11 10.61 17.25
C PRO A 39 6.06 9.59 17.76
N ALA A 40 5.52 8.74 16.89
CA ALA A 40 4.53 7.72 17.23
C ALA A 40 4.63 6.51 16.29
N GLN A 41 3.95 5.41 16.63
CA GLN A 41 3.94 4.20 15.80
C GLN A 41 3.19 4.46 14.48
N VAL A 42 3.94 4.60 13.38
CA VAL A 42 3.37 4.72 12.04
C VAL A 42 3.20 3.33 11.42
N ARG A 43 1.98 3.05 10.95
CA ARG A 43 1.65 1.87 10.13
C ARG A 43 1.21 2.36 8.76
N ILE A 44 1.90 1.88 7.73
CA ILE A 44 1.59 2.20 6.33
C ILE A 44 1.04 0.93 5.71
N SER A 45 -0.06 1.03 4.97
CA SER A 45 -0.61 -0.10 4.25
C SER A 45 -1.00 0.26 2.82
N MET A 46 -0.89 -0.70 1.91
CA MET A 46 -1.14 -0.50 0.48
C MET A 46 -2.16 -1.52 -0.04
N ALA A 47 -3.21 -1.04 -0.69
CA ALA A 47 -4.17 -1.83 -1.46
C ALA A 47 -4.08 -1.55 -2.96
N CYS A 48 -4.04 -2.62 -3.75
CA CYS A 48 -4.02 -2.56 -5.21
C CYS A 48 -5.31 -2.04 -5.86
N CYS A 49 -6.42 -2.01 -5.13
CA CYS A 49 -7.75 -1.60 -5.62
C CYS A 49 -8.63 -1.08 -4.48
N LEU A 50 -9.83 -0.60 -4.84
CA LEU A 50 -10.82 -0.05 -3.91
C LEU A 50 -11.55 -1.10 -3.06
N ASP A 51 -11.28 -2.41 -3.24
CA ASP A 51 -11.83 -3.47 -2.38
C ASP A 51 -11.13 -3.55 -1.01
N VAL A 52 -10.00 -2.83 -0.86
CA VAL A 52 -9.31 -2.64 0.43
C VAL A 52 -8.98 -3.94 1.17
N CYS A 53 -8.47 -4.93 0.44
CA CYS A 53 -7.94 -6.16 1.07
C CYS A 53 -6.79 -5.82 2.05
N GLY A 54 -6.53 -6.66 3.05
CA GLY A 54 -5.39 -6.46 3.95
C GLY A 54 -5.57 -5.37 5.02
N ALA A 55 -6.82 -5.05 5.38
CA ALA A 55 -7.15 -4.12 6.47
C ALA A 55 -6.45 -2.76 6.38
N VAL A 56 -6.26 -2.24 5.15
CA VAL A 56 -5.56 -0.96 4.90
C VAL A 56 -6.19 0.21 5.66
N ARG A 57 -7.49 0.18 5.93
CA ARG A 57 -8.18 1.19 6.76
C ARG A 57 -7.70 1.27 8.21
N CYS A 58 -7.06 0.23 8.73
CA CYS A 58 -6.51 0.22 10.09
C CYS A 58 -5.10 0.84 10.17
N SER A 59 -4.57 1.32 9.05
CA SER A 59 -3.25 1.97 8.97
C SER A 59 -3.35 3.47 9.22
N GLY A 60 -2.26 4.06 9.72
CA GLY A 60 -2.17 5.52 9.86
C GLY A 60 -2.02 6.21 8.50
N ILE A 61 -1.44 5.52 7.52
CA ILE A 61 -1.30 6.00 6.13
C ILE A 61 -1.74 4.88 5.18
N ALA A 62 -2.83 5.14 4.46
CA ALA A 62 -3.42 4.21 3.51
C ALA A 62 -3.14 4.63 2.06
N LEU A 63 -2.53 3.74 1.28
CA LEU A 63 -2.31 3.91 -0.16
C LEU A 63 -3.27 3.02 -0.93
N LEU A 64 -4.07 3.59 -1.84
CA LEU A 64 -5.03 2.86 -2.65
C LEU A 64 -4.82 3.10 -4.14
N GLY A 65 -4.78 2.01 -4.91
CA GLY A 65 -4.88 2.04 -6.36
C GLY A 65 -6.30 2.34 -6.83
N CYS A 66 -6.46 3.29 -7.75
CA CYS A 66 -7.75 3.63 -8.34
C CYS A 66 -7.62 3.90 -9.84
N ARG A 67 -8.57 3.40 -10.64
CA ARG A 67 -8.69 3.75 -12.06
C ARG A 67 -9.49 5.04 -12.17
N ARG A 68 -8.97 6.02 -12.93
CA ARG A 68 -9.62 7.33 -13.13
C ARG A 68 -10.64 7.34 -14.27
N GLY A 69 -10.54 6.42 -15.22
CA GLY A 69 -11.46 6.30 -16.34
C GLY A 69 -12.72 5.51 -15.98
N PRO A 70 -13.84 5.72 -16.70
CA PRO A 70 -15.04 4.89 -16.55
C PRO A 70 -14.72 3.42 -16.87
N PRO A 71 -15.46 2.46 -16.29
CA PRO A 71 -15.29 1.05 -16.61
C PRO A 71 -15.56 0.82 -18.10
N VAL A 72 -14.63 0.15 -18.77
CA VAL A 72 -14.82 -0.32 -20.14
C VAL A 72 -15.64 -1.60 -20.06
N VAL A 73 -16.83 -1.59 -20.68
CA VAL A 73 -17.76 -2.72 -20.77
C VAL A 73 -17.34 -3.65 -21.89
#